data_AF-V7PM95-F1
#
_entry.id   AF-V7PM95-F1
#
_cell.length_a   1.000
_cell.length_b   1.000
_cell.length_c   1.000
_cell.angle_alpha   90.00
_cell.angle_beta   90.00
_cell.angle_gamma   90.00
#
_symmetry.space_group_name_H-M   'P 1'
#
loop_
_entity.id
_entity.type
_entity.pdbx_description
1 polymer ?
#
loop_
_entity_poly.entity_id
_entity_poly.type
_entity_poly.pdbx_seq_one_letter_code
_entity_poly.pdbx_strand_id
1 'polypeptide(L)'
;MDYEMCENFNIVIEHYPDELKINDGSNFDNITGIRKYCPDRECNTELDKINAVCLWLFNQNIANGIDDLSNDQVESFIIYIMIWLNYKLNLKKDGKINNLNDFYTNYIENNENYTNCKNGDNDCNSTLNTKAGYDNFKEVIVKNKDFSNIDFEDISKFYDAFKSLCKMHTESNEGNIESTEYLEHANNIVDKFTKLNENYNATRNTLYIQVWSTLSTDYNNFKKEHTDISMGFPSFPSIKTTQHVQSSEEHSEHGSVQNYGVTSSSLSIVKKLILALSIFSAITIFLGIFYKVNNKKFKNYFH
;
A
#
# COMPACT_ATOMS: atom_id res chain seq x y z
N MET A 1 -7.89 7.95 2.49
CA MET A 1 -6.99 8.29 3.61
C MET A 1 -7.79 9.02 4.66
N ASP A 2 -7.53 8.72 5.94
CA ASP A 2 -8.19 9.38 7.07
C ASP A 2 -7.17 10.25 7.84
N TYR A 3 -7.66 11.27 8.54
CA TYR A 3 -6.87 12.13 9.42
C TYR A 3 -6.13 11.33 10.50
N GLU A 4 -6.80 10.37 11.14
CA GLU A 4 -6.21 9.56 12.23
C GLU A 4 -4.96 8.78 11.76
N MET A 5 -4.97 8.30 10.51
CA MET A 5 -3.81 7.64 9.94
C MET A 5 -2.62 8.62 9.82
N CYS A 6 -2.91 9.82 9.33
CA CYS A 6 -1.89 10.85 9.16
C CYS A 6 -1.37 11.38 10.49
N GLU A 7 -2.18 11.41 11.54
CA GLU A 7 -1.75 11.77 12.89
C GLU A 7 -0.59 10.87 13.37
N ASN A 8 -0.76 9.55 13.27
CA ASN A 8 0.28 8.60 13.66
C ASN A 8 1.57 8.75 12.83
N PHE A 9 1.44 8.98 11.51
CA PHE A 9 2.60 9.23 10.67
C PHE A 9 3.26 10.59 10.96
N ASN A 10 2.49 11.63 11.27
CA ASN A 10 3.02 12.93 11.66
C ASN A 10 3.84 12.83 12.95
N ILE A 11 3.36 12.08 13.95
CA ILE A 11 4.11 11.77 15.18
C ILE A 11 5.47 11.14 14.83
N VAL A 12 5.48 10.16 13.91
CA VAL A 12 6.71 9.53 13.44
C VAL A 12 7.62 10.50 12.69
N ILE A 13 7.07 11.36 11.83
CA ILE A 13 7.85 12.35 11.06
C ILE A 13 8.48 13.39 11.99
N GLU A 14 7.76 13.83 13.02
CA GLU A 14 8.22 14.84 13.98
C GLU A 14 9.30 14.29 14.93
N HIS A 15 9.07 13.09 15.48
CA HIS A 15 9.91 12.52 16.53
C HIS A 15 10.94 11.50 16.03
N TYR A 16 10.83 11.06 14.77
CA TYR A 16 11.81 10.25 14.07
C TYR A 16 12.06 10.77 12.62
N PRO A 17 12.59 12.00 12.48
CA PRO A 17 12.73 12.67 11.20
C PRO A 17 13.72 11.97 10.24
N ASP A 18 13.61 12.28 8.96
CA ASP A 18 14.48 11.75 7.90
C ASP A 18 15.90 12.35 7.96
N GLU A 19 16.00 13.64 8.30
CA GLU A 19 17.25 14.40 8.33
C GLU A 19 17.99 14.31 9.69
N LEU A 20 19.31 14.48 9.66
CA LEU A 20 20.17 14.49 10.85
C LEU A 20 20.04 15.78 11.68
N LYS A 21 19.43 16.85 11.15
CA LYS A 21 19.16 18.06 11.91
C LYS A 21 17.96 17.81 12.82
N ILE A 22 18.26 17.34 14.02
CA ILE A 22 17.35 17.24 15.15
C ILE A 22 16.80 18.66 15.39
N ASN A 23 15.51 18.88 15.10
CA ASN A 23 14.81 20.06 15.58
C ASN A 23 14.87 20.06 17.12
N ASP A 24 14.96 21.24 17.74
CA ASP A 24 14.93 21.36 19.19
C ASP A 24 13.62 20.75 19.71
N GLY A 25 13.69 19.54 20.30
CA GLY A 25 12.53 18.78 20.76
C GLY A 25 12.25 17.44 20.06
N SER A 26 12.89 17.08 18.93
CA SER A 26 12.69 15.75 18.34
C SER A 26 13.38 14.68 19.17
N ASN A 27 12.58 13.82 19.81
CA ASN A 27 13.04 12.71 20.63
C ASN A 27 12.22 11.48 20.28
N PHE A 28 12.90 10.38 19.93
CA PHE A 28 12.29 9.09 19.66
C PHE A 28 11.33 8.65 20.78
N ASP A 29 11.65 8.98 22.03
CA ASP A 29 10.84 8.64 23.21
C ASP A 29 9.51 9.39 23.31
N ASN A 30 9.33 10.45 22.52
CA ASN A 30 8.05 11.16 22.45
C ASN A 30 7.01 10.39 21.63
N ILE A 31 7.41 9.37 20.86
CA ILE A 31 6.46 8.44 20.23
C ILE A 31 5.86 7.58 21.34
N THR A 32 4.61 7.88 21.71
CA THR A 32 3.98 7.26 22.89
C THR A 32 3.98 5.74 22.80
N GLY A 33 4.56 5.10 23.82
CA GLY A 33 4.61 3.64 23.94
C GLY A 33 5.61 2.94 23.02
N ILE A 34 6.43 3.67 22.23
CA ILE A 34 7.35 3.08 21.25
C ILE A 34 8.32 2.06 21.85
N ARG A 35 8.75 2.29 23.10
CA ARG A 35 9.66 1.40 23.84
C ARG A 35 9.12 -0.02 24.04
N LYS A 36 7.80 -0.23 23.98
CA LYS A 36 7.19 -1.57 24.02
C LYS A 36 7.54 -2.43 22.80
N TYR A 37 7.89 -1.78 21.69
CA TYR A 37 8.20 -2.42 20.41
C TYR A 37 9.72 -2.53 20.16
N CYS A 38 10.53 -2.01 21.08
CA CYS A 38 11.98 -2.10 21.03
C CYS A 38 12.49 -3.45 21.57
N PRO A 39 13.53 -4.03 20.95
CA PRO A 39 14.31 -5.10 21.58
C PRO A 39 14.82 -4.65 22.95
N ASP A 40 14.60 -5.47 23.97
CA ASP A 40 14.93 -5.20 25.39
C ASP A 40 14.44 -3.84 25.92
N ARG A 41 13.46 -3.21 25.24
CA ARG A 41 12.97 -1.85 25.49
C ARG A 41 14.01 -0.72 25.28
N GLU A 42 15.13 -1.00 24.63
CA GLU A 42 16.25 -0.04 24.54
C GLU A 42 16.51 0.52 23.14
N CYS A 43 16.03 -0.13 22.05
CA CYS A 43 16.21 0.33 20.65
C CYS A 43 17.61 0.89 20.38
N ASN A 44 18.63 0.07 20.63
CA ASN A 44 20.03 0.50 20.69
C ASN A 44 20.60 0.89 19.31
N THR A 45 20.04 0.34 18.23
CA THR A 45 20.47 0.61 16.86
C THR A 45 19.40 1.35 16.05
N GLU A 46 19.80 1.97 14.93
CA GLU A 46 18.83 2.57 14.01
C GLU A 46 17.86 1.54 13.42
N LEU A 47 18.32 0.31 13.17
CA LEU A 47 17.45 -0.77 12.71
C LEU A 47 16.47 -1.23 13.79
N ASP A 48 16.86 -1.22 15.07
CA ASP A 48 15.92 -1.47 16.17
C ASP A 48 14.82 -0.41 16.20
N LYS A 49 15.16 0.86 15.98
CA LYS A 49 14.20 1.97 15.91
C LYS A 49 13.27 1.82 14.70
N ILE A 50 13.80 1.51 13.52
CA ILE A 50 12.99 1.25 12.32
C ILE A 50 12.01 0.10 12.57
N ASN A 51 12.48 -1.00 13.17
CA ASN A 51 11.65 -2.14 13.51
C ASN A 51 10.55 -1.78 14.52
N ALA A 52 10.91 -1.06 15.60
CA ALA A 52 9.95 -0.63 16.60
C ALA A 52 8.87 0.30 16.01
N VAL A 53 9.26 1.27 15.16
CA VAL A 53 8.31 2.18 14.51
C VAL A 53 7.44 1.44 13.50
N CYS A 54 8.00 0.50 12.72
CA CYS A 54 7.22 -0.33 11.80
C CYS A 54 6.11 -1.07 12.53
N LEU A 55 6.45 -1.75 13.64
CA LEU A 55 5.48 -2.49 14.43
C LEU A 55 4.49 -1.55 15.14
N TRP A 56 4.96 -0.41 15.64
CA TRP A 56 4.08 0.62 16.22
C TRP A 56 3.06 1.12 15.21
N LEU A 57 3.47 1.45 13.97
CA LEU A 57 2.58 1.89 12.90
C LEU A 57 1.53 0.83 12.55
N PHE A 58 1.89 -0.45 12.49
CA PHE A 58 0.93 -1.53 12.29
C PHE A 58 -0.10 -1.61 13.43
N ASN A 59 0.34 -1.46 14.68
CA ASN A 59 -0.57 -1.55 15.81
C ASN A 59 -1.49 -0.32 15.90
N GLN A 60 -0.94 0.89 15.77
CA GLN A 60 -1.74 2.12 15.91
C GLN A 60 -2.70 2.34 14.74
N ASN A 61 -2.25 2.13 13.50
CA ASN A 61 -3.08 2.40 12.34
C ASN A 61 -3.99 1.24 11.96
N ILE A 62 -3.61 -0.02 12.25
CA ILE A 62 -4.40 -1.18 11.83
C ILE A 62 -5.00 -1.87 13.05
N ALA A 63 -4.19 -2.41 13.96
CA ALA A 63 -4.68 -3.32 14.99
C ALA A 63 -5.73 -2.69 15.92
N ASN A 64 -5.46 -1.48 16.45
CA ASN A 64 -6.31 -0.82 17.43
C ASN A 64 -7.69 -0.41 16.88
N GLY A 65 -7.77 -0.07 15.59
CA GLY A 65 -9.00 0.37 14.93
C GLY A 65 -9.58 -0.64 13.94
N ILE A 66 -9.04 -1.87 13.90
CA ILE A 66 -9.24 -2.77 12.76
C ILE A 66 -10.71 -3.05 12.46
N ASP A 67 -11.57 -3.05 13.48
CA ASP A 67 -12.99 -3.37 13.33
C ASP A 67 -13.75 -2.25 12.60
N ASP A 68 -13.35 -1.00 12.78
CA ASP A 68 -13.96 0.20 12.20
C ASP A 68 -13.43 0.54 10.80
N LEU A 69 -12.24 0.02 10.44
CA LEU A 69 -11.64 0.26 9.12
C LEU A 69 -12.36 -0.51 8.00
N SER A 70 -12.64 0.14 6.87
CA SER A 70 -12.99 -0.59 5.65
C SER A 70 -11.82 -1.43 5.12
N ASN A 71 -12.11 -2.41 4.26
CA ASN A 71 -11.07 -3.21 3.61
C ASN A 71 -10.07 -2.34 2.85
N ASP A 72 -10.57 -1.37 2.07
CA ASP A 72 -9.75 -0.44 1.30
C ASP A 72 -8.84 0.41 2.20
N GLN A 73 -9.30 0.80 3.40
CA GLN A 73 -8.48 1.52 4.38
C GLN A 73 -7.35 0.65 4.93
N VAL A 74 -7.63 -0.61 5.30
CA VAL A 74 -6.58 -1.54 5.78
C VAL A 74 -5.52 -1.75 4.70
N GLU A 75 -5.93 -1.98 3.45
CA GLU A 75 -5.00 -2.13 2.33
C GLU A 75 -4.17 -0.86 2.10
N SER A 76 -4.79 0.32 2.14
CA SER A 76 -4.09 1.60 1.99
C SER A 76 -3.06 1.79 3.10
N PHE A 77 -3.42 1.52 4.35
CA PHE A 77 -2.51 1.66 5.49
C PHE A 77 -1.30 0.74 5.37
N ILE A 78 -1.51 -0.52 4.95
CA ILE A 78 -0.42 -1.44 4.65
C ILE A 78 0.52 -0.81 3.60
N ILE A 79 -0.02 -0.31 2.49
CA ILE A 79 0.77 0.31 1.42
C ILE A 79 1.62 1.47 1.97
N TYR A 80 1.05 2.36 2.77
CA TYR A 80 1.77 3.50 3.32
C TYR A 80 2.86 3.11 4.33
N ILE A 81 2.60 2.11 5.18
CA ILE A 81 3.61 1.55 6.08
C ILE A 81 4.76 0.92 5.28
N MET A 82 4.45 0.22 4.19
CA MET A 82 5.47 -0.38 3.32
C MET A 82 6.28 0.67 2.56
N ILE A 83 5.67 1.78 2.12
CA ILE A 83 6.37 2.93 1.53
C ILE A 83 7.36 3.52 2.53
N TRP A 84 6.88 3.83 3.74
CA TRP A 84 7.71 4.38 4.82
C TRP A 84 8.88 3.45 5.17
N LEU A 85 8.61 2.15 5.36
CA LEU A 85 9.62 1.17 5.74
C LEU A 85 10.69 1.05 4.66
N ASN A 86 10.28 0.91 3.40
CA ASN A 86 11.21 0.80 2.27
C ASN A 86 12.06 2.07 2.11
N TYR A 87 11.44 3.25 2.26
CA TYR A 87 12.16 4.52 2.24
C TYR A 87 13.20 4.61 3.37
N LYS A 88 12.82 4.33 4.63
CA LYS A 88 13.72 4.42 5.79
C LYS A 88 14.91 3.44 5.68
N LEU A 89 14.66 2.20 5.24
CA LEU A 89 15.72 1.22 5.02
C LEU A 89 16.72 1.66 3.95
N ASN A 90 16.25 2.27 2.86
CA ASN A 90 17.13 2.75 1.79
C ASN A 90 17.84 4.07 2.12
N LEU A 91 17.26 4.90 2.99
CA LEU A 91 17.84 6.17 3.44
C LEU A 91 19.10 5.96 4.30
N LYS A 92 19.12 4.91 5.13
CA LYS A 92 20.20 4.62 6.08
C LYS A 92 20.95 3.34 5.68
N LYS A 93 21.70 3.40 4.58
CA LYS A 93 22.57 2.29 4.15
C LYS A 93 23.73 2.10 5.13
N ASP A 94 23.56 1.22 6.11
CA ASP A 94 24.63 0.81 7.03
C ASP A 94 25.52 -0.31 6.45
N GLY A 95 25.22 -0.75 5.23
CA GLY A 95 25.94 -1.79 4.48
C GLY A 95 25.57 -3.22 4.87
N LYS A 96 24.89 -3.43 6.02
CA LYS A 96 24.48 -4.75 6.51
C LYS A 96 23.05 -5.10 6.12
N ILE A 97 22.15 -4.11 6.13
CA ILE A 97 20.75 -4.28 5.70
C ILE A 97 20.45 -3.20 4.69
N ASN A 98 20.30 -3.60 3.43
CA ASN A 98 20.15 -2.66 2.33
C ASN A 98 18.76 -2.70 1.68
N ASN A 99 17.92 -3.66 2.06
CA ASN A 99 16.59 -3.85 1.48
C ASN A 99 15.64 -4.55 2.46
N LEU A 100 14.38 -4.70 2.05
CA LEU A 100 13.33 -5.30 2.86
C LEU A 100 13.52 -6.81 3.10
N ASN A 101 14.18 -7.54 2.20
CA ASN A 101 14.46 -8.97 2.37
C ASN A 101 15.46 -9.20 3.51
N ASP A 102 16.53 -8.42 3.53
CA ASP A 102 17.55 -8.47 4.58
C ASP A 102 16.91 -8.10 5.92
N PHE A 103 16.09 -7.04 5.93
CA PHE A 103 15.36 -6.61 7.11
C PHE A 103 14.41 -7.71 7.63
N TYR A 104 13.64 -8.34 6.74
CA TYR A 104 12.73 -9.42 7.09
C TYR A 104 13.46 -10.58 7.78
N THR A 105 14.55 -11.05 7.18
CA THR A 105 15.32 -12.20 7.68
C THR A 105 15.90 -11.91 9.08
N ASN A 106 16.40 -10.69 9.31
CA ASN A 106 17.09 -10.35 10.55
C ASN A 106 16.15 -9.88 11.68
N TYR A 107 15.04 -9.19 11.37
CA TYR A 107 14.20 -8.52 12.38
C TYR A 107 12.77 -9.07 12.50
N ILE A 108 12.28 -9.78 11.48
CA ILE A 108 10.86 -10.16 11.37
C ILE A 108 10.66 -11.66 11.45
N GLU A 109 11.46 -12.45 10.74
CA GLU A 109 11.25 -13.89 10.55
C GLU A 109 11.09 -14.67 11.86
N ASN A 110 11.85 -14.30 12.90
CA ASN A 110 11.80 -14.96 14.21
C ASN A 110 11.16 -14.09 15.30
N ASN A 111 10.54 -12.97 14.94
CA ASN A 111 9.95 -12.04 15.89
C ASN A 111 8.46 -12.33 16.10
N GLU A 112 8.12 -12.86 17.27
CA GLU A 112 6.74 -13.20 17.66
C GLU A 112 5.81 -11.99 17.75
N ASN A 113 6.35 -10.78 17.87
CA ASN A 113 5.50 -9.58 17.86
C ASN A 113 4.85 -9.34 16.49
N TYR A 114 5.39 -9.91 15.41
CA TYR A 114 4.82 -9.83 14.07
C TYR A 114 3.84 -10.97 13.75
N THR A 115 3.76 -12.01 14.59
CA THR A 115 2.80 -13.10 14.38
C THR A 115 1.42 -12.81 14.95
N ASN A 116 1.29 -11.75 15.77
CA ASN A 116 0.04 -11.40 16.44
C ASN A 116 -0.37 -9.97 16.09
N CYS A 117 -1.57 -9.81 15.52
CA CYS A 117 -2.34 -8.57 15.52
C CYS A 117 -3.10 -8.50 16.85
N LYS A 118 -2.96 -7.42 17.63
CA LYS A 118 -3.72 -7.26 18.88
C LYS A 118 -4.57 -5.99 18.88
N ASN A 119 -5.87 -6.14 19.07
CA ASN A 119 -6.80 -5.05 19.36
C ASN A 119 -7.17 -5.09 20.86
N GLY A 120 -6.46 -4.30 21.68
CA GLY A 120 -6.54 -4.42 23.13
C GLY A 120 -6.09 -5.81 23.61
N ASP A 121 -6.98 -6.53 24.31
CA ASP A 121 -6.73 -7.90 24.78
C ASP A 121 -7.10 -8.98 23.75
N ASN A 122 -7.70 -8.60 22.62
CA ASN A 122 -8.20 -9.52 21.60
C ASN A 122 -7.21 -9.70 20.45
N ASP A 123 -7.16 -10.91 19.90
CA ASP A 123 -6.44 -11.19 18.66
C ASP A 123 -7.25 -10.68 17.45
N CYS A 124 -6.59 -9.97 16.53
CA CYS A 124 -7.20 -9.44 15.31
C CYS A 124 -6.72 -10.11 14.01
N ASN A 125 -5.99 -11.23 14.08
CA ASN A 125 -5.48 -11.91 12.89
C ASN A 125 -6.60 -12.37 11.95
N SER A 126 -7.72 -12.86 12.48
CA SER A 126 -8.88 -13.26 11.66
C SER A 126 -9.52 -12.09 10.92
N THR A 127 -9.60 -10.93 11.56
CA THR A 127 -10.15 -9.71 10.95
C THR A 127 -9.18 -9.17 9.89
N LEU A 128 -7.87 -9.16 10.18
CA LEU A 128 -6.84 -8.80 9.20
C LEU A 128 -6.90 -9.69 7.96
N ASN A 129 -7.05 -11.01 8.14
CA ASN A 129 -7.19 -11.95 7.03
C ASN A 129 -8.46 -11.67 6.22
N THR A 130 -9.59 -11.44 6.89
CA THR A 130 -10.86 -11.16 6.22
C THR A 130 -10.83 -9.85 5.43
N LYS A 131 -10.17 -8.81 5.96
CA LYS A 131 -10.15 -7.47 5.34
C LYS A 131 -9.09 -7.32 4.24
N ALA A 132 -7.92 -7.95 4.41
CA ALA A 132 -6.76 -7.72 3.53
C ALA A 132 -6.04 -9.01 3.07
N GLY A 133 -6.46 -10.20 3.50
CA GLY A 133 -5.88 -11.48 3.07
C GLY A 133 -4.52 -11.81 3.68
N TYR A 134 -4.21 -11.23 4.85
CA TYR A 134 -3.00 -11.52 5.62
C TYR A 134 -3.32 -12.16 6.97
N ASP A 135 -2.64 -13.24 7.29
CA ASP A 135 -2.80 -13.96 8.55
C ASP A 135 -2.21 -13.20 9.75
N ASN A 136 -1.21 -12.35 9.51
CA ASN A 136 -0.54 -11.53 10.53
C ASN A 136 0.40 -10.51 9.86
N PHE A 137 1.02 -9.64 10.66
CA PHE A 137 1.95 -8.60 10.15
C PHE A 137 3.24 -9.15 9.54
N LYS A 138 3.72 -10.32 9.97
CA LYS A 138 4.85 -11.00 9.30
C LYS A 138 4.48 -11.32 7.85
N GLU A 139 3.28 -11.83 7.63
CA GLU A 139 2.81 -12.17 6.29
C GLU A 139 2.61 -10.92 5.42
N VAL A 140 2.17 -9.81 6.01
CA VAL A 140 2.12 -8.51 5.32
C VAL A 140 3.49 -8.15 4.74
N ILE A 141 4.56 -8.21 5.55
CA ILE A 141 5.90 -7.84 5.10
C ILE A 141 6.41 -8.81 4.02
N VAL A 142 6.28 -10.13 4.23
CA VAL A 142 6.84 -11.12 3.30
C VAL A 142 6.17 -11.10 1.92
N LYS A 143 4.84 -10.93 1.87
CA LYS A 143 4.08 -10.83 0.61
C LYS A 143 4.30 -9.51 -0.11
N ASN A 144 4.73 -8.47 0.61
CA ASN A 144 5.05 -7.15 0.06
C ASN A 144 6.56 -6.89 -0.07
N LYS A 145 7.40 -7.93 -0.03
CA LYS A 145 8.86 -7.78 -0.13
C LYS A 145 9.34 -7.13 -1.44
N ASP A 146 8.55 -7.26 -2.49
CA ASP A 146 8.81 -6.72 -3.83
C ASP A 146 8.74 -5.18 -3.88
N PHE A 147 8.35 -4.51 -2.79
CA PHE A 147 8.61 -3.06 -2.62
C PHE A 147 10.11 -2.74 -2.76
N SER A 148 11.00 -3.69 -2.47
CA SER A 148 12.45 -3.57 -2.71
C SER A 148 12.82 -3.41 -4.19
N ASN A 149 11.91 -3.74 -5.11
CA ASN A 149 12.13 -3.59 -6.54
C ASN A 149 11.73 -2.20 -7.05
N ILE A 150 11.09 -1.37 -6.21
CA ILE A 150 10.89 0.05 -6.49
C ILE A 150 12.21 0.77 -6.19
N ASP A 151 12.71 1.51 -7.15
CA ASP A 151 13.94 2.28 -7.01
C ASP A 151 13.79 3.33 -5.91
N PHE A 152 14.90 3.60 -5.21
CA PHE A 152 14.88 4.52 -4.08
C PHE A 152 14.44 5.94 -4.46
N GLU A 153 14.75 6.38 -5.67
CA GLU A 153 14.35 7.70 -6.12
C GLU A 153 12.83 7.80 -6.27
N ASP A 154 12.18 6.75 -6.79
CA ASP A 154 10.73 6.71 -6.91
C ASP A 154 10.03 6.46 -5.58
N ILE A 155 10.56 5.58 -4.70
CA ILE A 155 9.98 5.42 -3.34
C ILE A 155 10.07 6.71 -2.53
N SER A 156 11.16 7.48 -2.68
CA SER A 156 11.30 8.79 -2.06
C SER A 156 10.25 9.77 -2.58
N LYS A 157 9.94 9.77 -3.87
CA LYS A 157 8.88 10.62 -4.43
C LYS A 157 7.49 10.20 -3.93
N PHE A 158 7.21 8.90 -3.84
CA PHE A 158 5.95 8.40 -3.27
C PHE A 158 5.81 8.78 -1.79
N TYR A 159 6.87 8.62 -1.01
CA TYR A 159 6.86 8.97 0.41
C TYR A 159 6.71 10.48 0.63
N ASP A 160 7.38 11.31 -0.18
CA ASP A 160 7.18 12.76 -0.15
C ASP A 160 5.74 13.16 -0.48
N ALA A 161 5.16 12.57 -1.53
CA ALA A 161 3.76 12.84 -1.87
C ALA A 161 2.79 12.38 -0.77
N PHE A 162 3.07 11.24 -0.14
CA PHE A 162 2.32 10.77 1.02
C PHE A 162 2.41 11.77 2.20
N LYS A 163 3.60 12.28 2.53
CA LYS A 163 3.76 13.32 3.56
C LYS A 163 2.94 14.56 3.25
N SER A 164 2.98 15.04 2.00
CA SER A 164 2.18 16.20 1.56
C SER A 164 0.66 15.94 1.69
N LEU A 165 0.21 14.73 1.34
CA LEU A 165 -1.19 14.35 1.51
C LEU A 165 -1.60 14.35 2.99
N CYS A 166 -0.73 13.88 3.89
CA CYS A 166 -1.01 13.94 5.32
C CYS A 166 -1.06 15.36 5.89
N LYS A 167 -0.23 16.28 5.39
CA LYS A 167 -0.34 17.70 5.75
C LYS A 167 -1.68 18.29 5.34
N MET A 168 -2.15 17.98 4.14
CA MET A 168 -3.49 18.40 3.69
C MET A 168 -4.60 17.91 4.62
N HIS A 169 -4.57 16.64 5.05
CA HIS A 169 -5.54 16.13 6.04
C HIS A 169 -5.41 16.82 7.39
N THR A 170 -4.18 17.12 7.82
CA THR A 170 -3.92 17.73 9.14
C THR A 170 -4.43 19.16 9.21
N GLU A 171 -4.04 19.99 8.24
CA GLU A 171 -4.45 21.38 8.14
C GLU A 171 -5.98 21.48 8.04
N SER A 172 -6.62 20.56 7.31
CA SER A 172 -8.08 20.54 7.15
C SER A 172 -8.80 20.32 8.47
N ASN A 173 -8.32 19.37 9.27
CA ASN A 173 -8.92 19.07 10.57
C ASN A 173 -8.70 20.19 11.60
N GLU A 174 -7.62 20.94 11.50
CA GLU A 174 -7.35 22.11 12.37
C GLU A 174 -8.22 23.33 12.04
N GLY A 175 -9.00 23.29 10.95
CA GLY A 175 -9.81 24.42 10.51
C GLY A 175 -8.98 25.59 9.97
N ASN A 176 -7.69 25.35 9.71
CA ASN A 176 -6.77 26.31 9.11
C ASN A 176 -7.07 26.37 7.60
N ILE A 177 -8.12 27.11 7.23
CA ILE A 177 -8.63 27.23 5.85
C ILE A 177 -7.97 28.43 5.11
N GLU A 178 -6.79 28.90 5.55
CA GLU A 178 -6.05 29.89 4.76
C GLU A 178 -5.47 29.21 3.49
N SER A 179 -6.22 29.38 2.41
CA SER A 179 -6.22 28.76 1.07
C SER A 179 -4.88 28.57 0.32
N THR A 180 -3.71 28.89 0.87
CA THR A 180 -2.42 28.80 0.14
C THR A 180 -1.62 27.54 0.41
N GLU A 181 -1.67 27.00 1.63
CA GLU A 181 -0.80 25.86 2.03
C GLU A 181 -1.26 24.53 1.40
N TYR A 182 -2.56 24.24 1.38
CA TYR A 182 -3.08 23.06 0.67
C TYR A 182 -2.74 23.04 -0.81
N LEU A 183 -2.75 24.21 -1.46
CA LEU A 183 -2.43 24.30 -2.88
C LEU A 183 -0.95 23.99 -3.11
N GLU A 184 -0.08 24.40 -2.20
CA GLU A 184 1.34 24.02 -2.22
C GLU A 184 1.51 22.50 -2.09
N HIS A 185 0.85 21.86 -1.11
CA HIS A 185 0.89 20.41 -0.93
C HIS A 185 0.31 19.66 -2.14
N ALA A 186 -0.83 20.11 -2.68
CA ALA A 186 -1.47 19.53 -3.85
C ALA A 186 -0.57 19.62 -5.11
N ASN A 187 0.05 20.78 -5.32
CA ASN A 187 1.03 20.97 -6.39
C ASN A 187 2.27 20.09 -6.19
N ASN A 188 2.75 19.96 -4.95
CA ASN A 188 3.86 19.08 -4.63
C ASN A 188 3.55 17.63 -4.99
N ILE A 189 2.36 17.12 -4.63
CA ILE A 189 1.89 15.78 -4.99
C ILE A 189 1.91 15.62 -6.52
N VAL A 190 1.24 16.51 -7.26
CA VAL A 190 1.15 16.40 -8.73
C VAL A 190 2.51 16.51 -9.41
N ASP A 191 3.42 17.36 -8.92
CA ASP A 191 4.79 17.47 -9.44
C ASP A 191 5.59 16.16 -9.25
N LYS A 192 5.51 15.54 -8.07
CA LYS A 192 6.18 14.25 -7.81
C LYS A 192 5.69 13.18 -8.79
N PHE A 193 4.39 13.08 -9.00
CA PHE A 193 3.78 12.12 -9.92
C PHE A 193 4.06 12.44 -11.40
N THR A 194 4.18 13.72 -11.76
CA THR A 194 4.61 14.14 -13.10
C THR A 194 6.03 13.68 -13.38
N LYS A 195 6.97 13.90 -12.45
CA LYS A 195 8.36 13.43 -12.53
C LYS A 195 8.48 11.92 -12.59
N LEU A 196 7.68 11.20 -11.78
CA LEU A 196 7.59 9.74 -11.85
C LEU A 196 7.23 9.27 -13.26
N ASN A 197 6.36 10.00 -13.99
CA ASN A 197 5.98 9.73 -15.38
C ASN A 197 6.99 10.17 -16.45
N GLU A 198 7.94 11.06 -16.13
CA GLU A 198 9.04 11.42 -17.02
C GLU A 198 10.11 10.33 -17.05
N ASN A 199 10.42 9.77 -15.89
CA ASN A 199 11.35 8.65 -15.70
C ASN A 199 10.71 7.28 -15.97
N TYR A 200 9.71 7.24 -16.86
CA TYR A 200 8.95 6.04 -17.13
C TYR A 200 9.86 4.87 -17.55
N ASN A 201 9.86 3.80 -16.76
CA ASN A 201 10.42 2.52 -17.13
C ASN A 201 9.29 1.57 -17.56
N ALA A 202 9.48 0.85 -18.67
CA ALA A 202 8.53 -0.14 -19.17
C ALA A 202 8.29 -1.32 -18.19
N THR A 203 9.08 -1.42 -17.12
CA THR A 203 9.06 -2.51 -16.12
C THR A 203 8.44 -2.11 -14.77
N ARG A 204 7.49 -1.15 -14.74
CA ARG A 204 6.72 -0.87 -13.50
C ARG A 204 6.01 -2.14 -13.02
N ASN A 205 6.33 -2.58 -11.81
CA ASN A 205 5.74 -3.78 -11.24
C ASN A 205 4.32 -3.50 -10.68
N THR A 206 3.61 -4.57 -10.29
CA THR A 206 2.25 -4.47 -9.73
C THR A 206 2.17 -3.57 -8.50
N LEU A 207 3.17 -3.65 -7.60
CA LEU A 207 3.21 -2.87 -6.36
C LEU A 207 3.36 -1.37 -6.65
N TYR A 208 4.19 -0.99 -7.63
CA TYR A 208 4.32 0.39 -8.07
C TYR A 208 2.97 0.96 -8.52
N ILE A 209 2.22 0.19 -9.32
CA ILE A 209 0.90 0.59 -9.79
C ILE A 209 -0.08 0.69 -8.61
N GLN A 210 0.01 -0.21 -7.62
CA GLN A 210 -0.83 -0.15 -6.41
C GLN A 210 -0.52 1.08 -5.56
N VAL A 211 0.76 1.40 -5.33
CA VAL A 211 1.18 2.63 -4.63
C VAL A 211 0.63 3.86 -5.34
N TRP A 212 0.81 3.92 -6.67
CA TRP A 212 0.29 5.03 -7.47
C TRP A 212 -1.22 5.16 -7.36
N SER A 213 -1.95 4.05 -7.53
CA SER A 213 -3.40 4.03 -7.47
C SER A 213 -3.92 4.46 -6.10
N THR A 214 -3.27 4.02 -5.03
CA THR A 214 -3.67 4.33 -3.64
C THR A 214 -3.53 5.82 -3.36
N LEU A 215 -2.36 6.41 -3.65
CA LEU A 215 -2.13 7.85 -3.51
C LEU A 215 -3.02 8.70 -4.40
N SER A 216 -3.27 8.25 -5.64
CA SER A 216 -4.15 8.95 -6.58
C SER A 216 -5.61 8.95 -6.09
N THR A 217 -6.10 7.79 -5.66
CA THR A 217 -7.45 7.64 -5.10
C THR A 217 -7.62 8.53 -3.87
N ASP A 218 -6.67 8.48 -2.94
CA ASP A 218 -6.78 9.24 -1.70
C ASP A 218 -6.69 10.76 -1.92
N TYR A 219 -5.83 11.23 -2.81
CA TYR A 219 -5.81 12.64 -3.23
C TYR A 219 -7.14 13.08 -3.87
N ASN A 220 -7.73 12.25 -4.74
CA ASN A 220 -8.99 12.57 -5.39
C ASN A 220 -10.18 12.52 -4.41
N ASN A 221 -10.14 11.63 -3.42
CA ASN A 221 -11.11 11.59 -2.34
C ASN A 221 -11.03 12.86 -1.50
N PHE A 222 -9.83 13.28 -1.10
CA PHE A 222 -9.63 14.56 -0.40
C PHE A 222 -10.22 15.74 -1.19
N LYS A 223 -9.93 15.82 -2.49
CA LYS A 223 -10.52 16.85 -3.38
C LYS A 223 -12.03 16.85 -3.38
N LYS A 224 -12.64 15.66 -3.41
CA LYS A 224 -14.09 15.49 -3.45
C LYS A 224 -14.76 15.90 -2.13
N GLU A 225 -14.10 15.66 -1.00
CA GLU A 225 -14.60 16.06 0.32
C GLU A 225 -14.49 17.57 0.56
N HIS A 226 -13.53 18.22 -0.09
CA HIS A 226 -13.23 19.65 0.08
C HIS A 226 -13.52 20.45 -1.19
N THR A 227 -14.72 20.30 -1.78
CA THR A 227 -15.08 20.95 -3.05
C THR A 227 -14.86 22.45 -3.07
N ASP A 228 -15.09 23.12 -1.93
CA ASP A 228 -15.01 24.57 -1.80
C ASP A 228 -13.57 25.11 -1.88
N ILE A 229 -12.59 24.32 -1.42
CA ILE A 229 -11.16 24.66 -1.41
C ILE A 229 -10.43 24.05 -2.62
N SER A 230 -10.94 22.93 -3.15
CA SER A 230 -10.31 22.13 -4.22
C SER A 230 -10.42 22.72 -5.63
N MET A 231 -11.15 23.83 -5.83
CA MET A 231 -11.31 24.46 -7.17
C MET A 231 -9.98 24.87 -7.81
N GLY A 232 -8.94 25.11 -7.00
CA GLY A 232 -7.58 25.42 -7.47
C GLY A 232 -6.66 24.20 -7.59
N PHE A 233 -7.06 23.01 -7.13
CA PHE A 233 -6.15 21.88 -7.02
C PHE A 233 -5.86 21.26 -8.38
N PRO A 234 -4.59 21.01 -8.72
CA PRO A 234 -4.23 20.39 -9.99
C PRO A 234 -4.87 19.01 -10.15
N SER A 235 -5.11 18.62 -11.41
CA SER A 235 -5.54 17.26 -11.73
C SER A 235 -4.39 16.29 -11.53
N PHE A 236 -4.69 15.14 -10.94
CA PHE A 236 -3.70 14.08 -10.78
C PHE A 236 -3.29 13.53 -12.16
N PRO A 237 -1.99 13.38 -12.46
CA PRO A 237 -1.58 12.90 -13.76
C PRO A 237 -1.96 11.42 -13.94
N SER A 238 -2.42 11.05 -15.13
CA SER A 238 -2.65 9.64 -15.45
C SER A 238 -1.33 8.86 -15.42
N ILE A 239 -1.36 7.64 -14.88
CA ILE A 239 -0.19 6.76 -14.95
C ILE A 239 0.12 6.44 -16.41
N LYS A 240 1.35 6.72 -16.87
CA LYS A 240 1.81 6.20 -18.15
C LYS A 240 2.03 4.69 -18.00
N THR A 241 1.39 3.91 -18.87
CA THR A 241 1.63 2.48 -19.03
C THR A 241 1.96 2.22 -20.49
N THR A 242 2.89 1.29 -20.78
CA THR A 242 3.07 0.81 -22.15
C THR A 242 1.76 0.14 -22.54
N GLN A 243 0.96 0.81 -23.38
CA GLN A 243 -0.01 0.09 -24.17
C GLN A 243 0.80 -0.91 -24.99
N HIS A 244 0.56 -2.20 -24.78
CA HIS A 244 0.90 -3.17 -25.81
C HIS A 244 -0.02 -2.82 -26.99
N VAL A 245 0.48 -1.96 -27.88
CA VAL A 245 -0.16 -1.59 -29.12
C VAL A 245 -0.23 -2.86 -29.97
N GLN A 246 -1.34 -3.59 -29.84
CA GLN A 246 -1.84 -4.38 -30.94
C GLN A 246 -2.73 -3.41 -31.73
N SER A 247 -2.06 -2.62 -32.56
CA SER A 247 -2.68 -1.79 -33.59
C SER A 247 -3.53 -2.70 -34.48
N SER A 248 -4.85 -2.59 -34.34
CA SER A 248 -5.74 -2.75 -35.48
C SER A 248 -6.10 -1.33 -35.93
N GLU A 249 -5.48 -0.93 -37.04
CA GLU A 249 -5.97 0.17 -37.86
C GLU A 249 -7.46 -0.03 -38.13
N GLU A 250 -8.27 0.99 -37.86
CA GLU A 250 -9.35 1.34 -38.77
C GLU A 250 -9.76 2.80 -38.55
N HIS A 251 -9.89 3.48 -39.69
CA HIS A 251 -10.24 4.88 -39.85
C HIS A 251 -11.51 5.28 -39.08
N SER A 252 -11.55 6.52 -38.57
CA SER A 252 -12.59 7.53 -38.92
C SER A 252 -12.42 8.82 -38.11
N GLU A 253 -12.40 9.95 -38.81
CA GLU A 253 -12.61 11.29 -38.29
C GLU A 253 -14.05 11.46 -37.78
N HIS A 254 -14.26 11.91 -36.54
CA HIS A 254 -15.15 13.02 -36.18
C HIS A 254 -15.12 13.30 -34.66
N GLY A 255 -15.26 14.57 -34.30
CA GLY A 255 -15.03 15.08 -32.95
C GLY A 255 -16.16 14.93 -31.91
N SER A 256 -15.94 15.68 -30.83
CA SER A 256 -16.82 16.03 -29.69
C SER A 256 -16.80 15.12 -28.44
N VAL A 257 -16.15 15.66 -27.41
CA VAL A 257 -16.73 16.08 -26.11
C VAL A 257 -17.61 15.08 -25.33
N GLN A 258 -17.18 14.88 -24.08
CA GLN A 258 -17.80 14.18 -22.93
C GLN A 258 -17.61 12.66 -22.85
N ASN A 259 -16.88 12.24 -21.80
CA ASN A 259 -17.26 11.07 -21.01
C ASN A 259 -16.83 11.27 -19.56
N TYR A 260 -17.82 11.57 -18.71
CA TYR A 260 -17.80 11.25 -17.30
C TYR A 260 -17.91 9.73 -17.14
N GLY A 261 -17.26 9.18 -16.10
CA GLY A 261 -17.52 7.84 -15.59
C GLY A 261 -16.52 6.79 -16.05
N VAL A 262 -15.34 6.78 -15.44
CA VAL A 262 -14.47 5.61 -15.47
C VAL A 262 -14.68 4.82 -14.19
N THR A 263 -15.56 3.81 -14.28
CA THR A 263 -15.59 2.66 -13.37
C THR A 263 -14.34 1.82 -13.67
N SER A 264 -13.18 2.20 -13.11
CA SER A 264 -11.93 1.45 -13.25
C SER A 264 -11.51 0.81 -11.93
N SER A 265 -12.28 -0.19 -11.51
CA SER A 265 -11.83 -1.17 -10.52
C SER A 265 -12.40 -2.56 -10.84
N SER A 266 -13.60 -2.62 -11.44
CA SER A 266 -14.24 -3.89 -11.81
C SER A 266 -13.61 -4.58 -13.02
N LEU A 267 -12.96 -3.87 -13.95
CA LEU A 267 -12.53 -4.50 -15.22
C LEU A 267 -11.34 -5.47 -15.08
N SER A 268 -10.47 -5.27 -14.08
CA SER A 268 -9.29 -6.13 -13.86
C SER A 268 -9.65 -7.42 -13.11
N ILE A 269 -10.51 -7.32 -12.09
CA ILE A 269 -11.01 -8.46 -11.32
C ILE A 269 -11.94 -9.32 -12.17
N VAL A 270 -12.84 -8.70 -12.94
CA VAL A 270 -13.78 -9.40 -13.83
C VAL A 270 -13.03 -10.18 -14.92
N LYS A 271 -11.93 -9.66 -15.47
CA LYS A 271 -11.13 -10.40 -16.47
C LYS A 271 -10.43 -11.62 -15.87
N LYS A 272 -9.94 -11.57 -14.63
CA LYS A 272 -9.37 -12.74 -13.93
C LYS A 272 -10.43 -13.79 -13.59
N LEU A 273 -11.63 -13.35 -13.19
CA LEU A 273 -12.74 -14.25 -12.83
C LEU A 273 -13.33 -14.97 -14.06
N ILE A 274 -13.44 -14.27 -15.20
CA ILE A 274 -13.90 -14.85 -16.47
C ILE A 274 -12.89 -15.88 -17.00
N LEU A 275 -11.58 -15.59 -16.91
CA LEU A 275 -10.55 -16.52 -17.36
C LEU A 275 -10.55 -17.81 -16.50
N ALA A 276 -10.72 -17.68 -15.18
CA ALA A 276 -10.80 -18.83 -14.28
C ALA A 276 -12.04 -19.70 -14.52
N LEU A 277 -13.22 -19.10 -14.76
CA LEU A 277 -14.47 -19.85 -15.00
C LEU A 277 -14.44 -20.67 -16.31
N SER A 278 -13.71 -20.20 -17.32
CA SER A 278 -13.55 -20.89 -18.61
C SER A 278 -12.77 -22.20 -18.48
N ILE A 279 -11.75 -22.23 -17.61
CA ILE A 279 -10.90 -23.41 -17.39
C ILE A 279 -11.68 -24.52 -16.67
N PHE A 280 -12.56 -24.17 -15.72
CA PHE A 280 -13.38 -25.14 -14.99
C PHE A 280 -14.47 -25.79 -15.86
N SER A 281 -15.01 -25.07 -16.86
CA SER A 281 -16.02 -25.64 -17.77
C SER A 281 -15.43 -26.70 -18.71
N ALA A 282 -14.15 -26.57 -19.09
CA ALA A 282 -13.47 -27.57 -19.90
C ALA A 282 -13.17 -28.87 -19.12
N ILE A 283 -12.78 -28.76 -17.84
CA ILE A 283 -12.39 -29.93 -17.03
C ILE A 283 -13.59 -30.84 -16.71
N THR A 284 -14.79 -30.28 -16.51
CA THR A 284 -16.00 -31.07 -16.25
C THR A 284 -16.47 -31.88 -17.48
N ILE A 285 -16.20 -31.40 -18.70
CA ILE A 285 -16.59 -32.11 -19.93
C ILE A 285 -15.69 -33.35 -20.16
N PHE A 286 -14.39 -33.28 -19.81
CA PHE A 286 -13.48 -34.42 -19.96
C PHE A 286 -13.69 -35.51 -18.90
N LEU A 287 -14.05 -35.15 -17.66
CA LEU A 287 -14.36 -36.14 -16.60
C LEU A 287 -15.68 -36.90 -16.85
N GLY A 288 -16.67 -36.26 -17.48
CA GLY A 288 -17.94 -36.90 -17.83
C GLY A 288 -17.82 -38.00 -18.90
N ILE A 289 -16.80 -37.93 -19.77
CA ILE A 289 -16.56 -38.93 -20.83
C ILE A 289 -15.86 -40.17 -20.28
N PHE A 290 -14.96 -40.03 -19.30
CA PHE A 290 -14.24 -41.18 -18.72
C PHE A 290 -15.13 -42.09 -17.86
N TYR A 291 -16.13 -41.53 -17.16
CA TYR A 291 -17.01 -42.32 -16.30
C TYR A 291 -18.03 -43.18 -17.08
N LYS A 292 -18.32 -42.83 -18.34
CA LYS A 292 -19.28 -43.58 -19.17
C LYS A 292 -18.69 -44.83 -19.85
N VAL A 293 -17.36 -44.96 -19.92
CA VAL A 293 -16.69 -46.07 -20.62
C VAL A 293 -16.32 -47.25 -19.71
N ASN A 294 -16.21 -47.06 -18.39
CA ASN A 294 -15.68 -48.09 -17.49
C ASN A 294 -16.70 -49.02 -16.80
N ASN A 295 -17.98 -48.99 -17.18
CA ASN A 295 -19.01 -49.83 -16.54
C ASN A 295 -19.18 -51.23 -17.18
N LYS A 296 -18.09 -51.85 -17.66
CA LYS A 296 -18.08 -53.27 -18.06
C LYS A 296 -17.26 -54.11 -17.08
N LYS A 297 -17.98 -54.67 -16.10
CA LYS A 297 -17.74 -55.95 -15.39
C LYS A 297 -16.29 -56.26 -14.97
N PHE A 298 -15.96 -55.90 -13.73
CA PHE A 298 -15.08 -56.74 -12.90
C PHE A 298 -15.90 -57.92 -12.36
N LYS A 299 -15.84 -59.07 -13.04
CA LYS A 299 -16.23 -60.36 -12.47
C LYS A 299 -15.01 -60.92 -11.73
N ASN A 300 -15.02 -60.79 -10.40
CA ASN A 300 -14.08 -61.52 -9.54
C ASN A 300 -14.45 -63.00 -9.56
N TYR A 301 -13.55 -63.86 -10.04
CA TYR A 301 -13.58 -65.30 -9.76
C TYR A 301 -12.78 -65.55 -8.49
N PHE A 302 -13.46 -65.93 -7.42
CA PHE A 302 -12.87 -66.64 -6.28
C PHE A 302 -13.52 -68.02 -6.22
N HIS A 303 -12.78 -69.04 -6.65
CA HIS A 303 -12.84 -70.40 -6.13
C HIS A 303 -11.47 -71.05 -6.33
#